data_AF-A0A218QPT4-F1
#
_entry.id   AF-A0A218QPT4-F1
#
_cell.length_a   1.000
_cell.length_b   1.000
_cell.length_c   1.000
_cell.angle_alpha   90.00
_cell.angle_beta   90.00
_cell.angle_gamma   90.00
#
_symmetry.space_group_name_H-M   'P 1'
#
loop_
_entity.id
_entity.type
_entity.pdbx_description
1 polymer ?
#
loop_
_entity_poly.entity_id
_entity_poly.type
_entity_poly.pdbx_seq_one_letter_code
_entity_poly.pdbx_strand_id
1 'polypeptide(L)'
;MFTRFELEIKTLKQLKDLASRYGIKAIGNPAYKTSWITSLMAFPVLAIQQVKEGRGLKSPTFVSFQALGTALDEMETPTLEQAALIKMTMEGRRMSYSDRYDQERLLNLHKAKLHIEQAINLINH
;
A
#
# COMPACT_ATOMS: atom_id res chain seq x y z
N MET A 1 10.40 8.42 14.87
CA MET A 1 9.74 9.74 14.92
C MET A 1 10.81 10.79 15.19
N PHE A 2 10.75 11.96 14.55
CA PHE A 2 11.71 13.03 14.83
C PHE A 2 11.53 13.53 16.27
N THR A 3 12.64 13.71 16.99
CA THR A 3 12.59 14.37 18.29
C THR A 3 12.68 15.87 18.14
N ARG A 4 12.18 16.61 19.12
CA ARG A 4 12.28 18.07 19.13
C ARG A 4 13.75 18.53 19.07
N PHE A 5 14.60 17.90 19.87
CA PHE A 5 16.04 18.20 19.94
C PHE A 5 16.73 18.02 18.58
N GLU A 6 16.47 16.91 17.88
CA GLU A 6 17.02 16.63 16.54
C GLU A 6 16.65 17.69 15.50
N LEU A 7 15.47 18.29 15.63
CA LEU A 7 14.97 19.32 14.70
C LEU A 7 15.45 20.72 15.09
N GLU A 8 15.59 21.00 16.38
CA GLU A 8 16.06 22.28 16.90
C GLU A 8 17.53 22.56 16.57
N ILE A 9 18.36 21.53 16.39
CA ILE A 9 19.76 21.73 15.94
C ILE A 9 19.88 22.00 14.43
N LYS A 10 18.82 21.80 13.63
CA LYS A 10 18.86 22.00 12.17
C LYS A 10 18.69 23.47 11.78
N THR A 11 19.21 23.89 10.64
CA THR A 11 18.92 25.21 10.08
C THR A 11 17.52 25.27 9.45
N LEU A 12 16.99 26.47 9.22
CA LEU A 12 15.70 26.64 8.54
C LEU A 12 15.70 25.98 7.14
N LYS A 13 16.79 26.11 6.39
CA LYS A 13 16.96 25.46 5.08
C LYS A 13 16.88 23.94 5.22
N GLN A 14 17.63 23.36 6.16
CA GLN A 14 17.62 21.91 6.40
C GLN A 14 16.24 21.39 6.81
N LEU A 15 15.46 22.17 7.58
CA LEU A 15 14.09 21.81 7.95
C LEU A 15 13.14 21.86 6.75
N LYS A 16 13.28 22.87 5.88
CA LYS A 16 12.52 22.95 4.61
C LYS A 16 12.84 21.78 3.69
N ASP A 17 14.12 21.48 3.51
CA ASP A 17 14.58 20.35 2.68
C ASP A 17 14.10 19.01 3.25
N LEU A 18 14.10 18.86 4.57
CA LEU A 18 13.57 17.68 5.24
C LEU A 18 12.05 17.56 5.04
N ALA A 19 11.29 18.63 5.27
CA ALA A 19 9.85 18.63 5.09
C ALA A 19 9.46 18.36 3.62
N SER A 20 10.20 18.93 2.66
CA SER A 20 9.98 18.72 1.23
C SER A 20 10.18 17.25 0.82
N ARG A 21 11.17 16.55 1.38
CA ARG A 21 11.39 15.12 1.10
C ARG A 21 10.18 14.24 1.46
N TYR A 22 9.41 14.64 2.46
CA TYR A 22 8.21 13.94 2.89
C TYR A 22 6.90 14.59 2.40
N GLY A 23 6.98 15.63 1.55
CA GLY A 23 5.79 16.33 1.04
C GLY A 23 5.02 17.15 2.09
N ILE A 24 5.66 17.51 3.21
CA ILE A 24 5.02 18.20 4.33
C ILE A 24 5.13 19.71 4.17
N LYS A 25 4.04 20.43 4.42
CA LYS A 25 3.99 21.90 4.45
C LYS A 25 4.12 22.45 5.88
N ALA A 26 4.62 23.67 6.00
CA ALA A 26 4.70 24.38 7.28
C ALA A 26 3.29 24.66 7.86
N ILE A 27 3.12 24.45 9.17
CA ILE A 27 1.95 24.86 9.92
C ILE A 27 2.24 26.26 10.47
N GLY A 28 1.49 27.25 9.99
CA GLY A 28 1.74 28.67 10.28
C GLY A 28 2.72 29.30 9.28
N ASN A 29 3.54 30.24 9.72
CA ASN A 29 4.39 31.03 8.83
C ASN A 29 5.66 30.26 8.41
N PRO A 30 5.86 29.98 7.10
CA PRO A 30 7.02 29.23 6.59
C PRO A 30 8.39 29.94 6.76
N ALA A 31 8.39 31.21 7.15
CA ALA A 31 9.61 31.94 7.51
C ALA A 31 10.18 31.51 8.87
N TYR A 32 9.36 30.96 9.77
CA TYR A 32 9.78 30.60 11.11
C TYR A 32 10.20 29.14 11.22
N LYS A 33 11.32 28.93 11.91
CA LYS A 33 11.86 27.60 12.22
C LYS A 33 10.85 26.74 12.98
N THR A 34 10.18 27.34 13.96
CA THR A 34 9.18 26.69 14.82
C THR A 34 8.02 26.09 14.01
N SER A 35 7.52 26.79 12.99
CA SER A 35 6.47 26.29 12.10
C SER A 35 6.84 24.98 11.40
N TRP A 36 8.11 24.83 10.97
CA TRP A 36 8.59 23.59 10.36
C TRP A 36 8.81 22.48 11.38
N ILE A 37 9.36 22.80 12.56
CA ILE A 37 9.52 21.84 13.66
C ILE A 37 8.16 21.28 14.06
N THR A 38 7.17 22.16 14.27
CA THR A 38 5.79 21.76 14.60
C THR A 38 5.20 20.85 13.53
N SER A 39 5.33 21.20 12.23
CA SER A 39 4.87 20.31 11.15
C SER A 39 5.51 18.93 11.18
N LEU A 40 6.84 18.88 11.29
CA LEU A 40 7.61 17.63 11.25
C LEU A 40 7.37 16.74 12.48
N MET A 41 7.01 17.32 13.62
CA MET A 41 6.61 16.56 14.81
C MET A 41 5.14 16.12 14.74
N ALA A 42 4.25 16.97 14.23
CA ALA A 42 2.81 16.74 14.27
C ALA A 42 2.32 15.76 13.20
N PHE A 43 2.90 15.79 11.99
CA PHE A 43 2.34 15.05 10.85
C PHE A 43 2.08 13.55 11.10
N PRO A 44 2.89 12.79 11.85
CA PRO A 44 2.66 11.36 11.96
C PRO A 44 1.55 11.06 12.98
N VAL A 45 1.42 11.89 14.03
CA VAL A 45 0.29 11.83 14.96
C VAL A 45 -1.00 12.19 14.23
N LEU A 46 -0.97 13.25 13.42
CA LEU A 46 -2.11 13.67 12.60
C LEU A 46 -2.51 12.60 11.58
N ALA A 47 -1.54 11.93 10.93
CA ALA A 47 -1.81 10.86 9.98
C ALA A 47 -2.55 9.68 10.65
N ILE A 48 -2.10 9.24 11.82
CA ILE A 48 -2.76 8.17 12.57
C ILE A 48 -4.17 8.61 13.02
N GLN A 49 -4.29 9.84 13.50
CA GLN A 49 -5.58 10.38 13.94
C GLN A 49 -6.58 10.48 12.77
N GLN A 50 -6.12 10.87 11.58
CA GLN A 50 -6.95 10.90 10.37
C GLN A 50 -7.49 9.52 10.01
N VAL A 51 -6.68 8.45 10.12
CA VAL A 51 -7.17 7.07 9.91
C VAL A 51 -8.27 6.72 10.91
N LYS A 52 -8.10 7.05 12.19
CA LYS A 52 -9.11 6.81 13.25
C LYS A 52 -10.40 7.58 13.01
N GLU A 53 -10.31 8.78 12.46
CA GLU A 53 -11.45 9.63 12.10
C GLU A 53 -12.07 9.27 10.75
N GLY A 54 -11.55 8.26 10.05
CA GLY A 54 -12.01 7.90 8.72
C GLY A 54 -11.79 9.02 7.71
N ARG A 55 -10.61 9.64 7.70
CA ARG A 55 -10.16 10.64 6.70
C ARG A 55 -8.95 10.12 5.94
N GLY A 56 -8.88 10.40 4.64
CA GLY A 56 -7.78 9.91 3.79
C GLY A 56 -7.90 8.41 3.49
N LEU A 57 -6.85 7.64 3.78
CA LEU A 57 -6.87 6.18 3.69
C LEU A 57 -7.80 5.61 4.76
N LYS A 58 -8.75 4.76 4.35
CA LYS A 58 -9.75 4.17 5.24
C LYS A 58 -9.83 2.67 5.01
N SER A 59 -10.20 1.94 6.04
CA SER A 59 -10.62 0.54 5.88
C SER A 59 -11.84 0.48 4.95
N PRO A 60 -11.96 -0.55 4.09
CA PRO A 60 -13.17 -0.79 3.33
C PRO A 60 -14.39 -0.94 4.23
N THR A 61 -15.58 -0.66 3.69
CA THR A 61 -16.81 -0.98 4.41
C THR A 61 -16.93 -2.49 4.59
N PHE A 62 -17.70 -2.91 5.61
CA PHE A 62 -17.97 -4.33 5.83
C PHE A 62 -18.50 -5.04 4.58
N VAL A 63 -19.42 -4.39 3.85
CA VAL A 63 -20.00 -4.94 2.60
C VAL A 63 -18.93 -5.10 1.52
N SER A 64 -18.07 -4.10 1.33
CA SER A 64 -16.97 -4.18 0.36
C SER A 64 -15.95 -5.25 0.73
N PHE A 65 -15.66 -5.40 2.03
CA PHE A 65 -14.77 -6.44 2.52
C PHE A 65 -15.36 -7.84 2.34
N GLN A 66 -16.65 -8.01 2.64
CA GLN A 66 -17.37 -9.27 2.42
C GLN A 66 -17.37 -9.66 0.94
N ALA A 67 -17.56 -8.69 0.03
CA ALA A 67 -17.52 -8.94 -1.40
C ALA A 67 -16.14 -9.47 -1.87
N LEU A 68 -15.03 -9.04 -1.25
CA LEU A 68 -13.71 -9.60 -1.53
C LEU A 68 -13.61 -11.07 -1.09
N GLY A 69 -14.17 -11.41 0.08
CA GLY A 69 -14.23 -12.78 0.57
C GLY A 69 -15.05 -13.68 -0.37
N THR A 70 -16.25 -13.25 -0.75
CA THR A 70 -17.08 -13.97 -1.72
C THR A 70 -16.37 -14.17 -3.05
N ALA A 71 -15.74 -13.14 -3.59
CA ALA A 71 -14.96 -13.26 -4.82
C ALA A 71 -13.80 -14.26 -4.68
N LEU A 72 -13.10 -14.29 -3.54
CA LEU A 72 -12.02 -15.23 -3.30
C LEU A 72 -12.52 -16.69 -3.25
N ASP A 73 -13.68 -16.91 -2.64
CA ASP A 73 -14.33 -18.22 -2.56
C ASP A 73 -14.75 -18.73 -3.96
N GLU A 74 -15.34 -17.85 -4.78
CA GLU A 74 -15.74 -18.14 -6.16
C GLU A 74 -14.55 -18.53 -7.07
N MET A 75 -13.34 -18.08 -6.76
CA MET A 75 -12.15 -18.37 -7.58
C MET A 75 -11.61 -19.79 -7.40
N GLU A 76 -12.04 -20.52 -6.37
CA GLU A 76 -11.66 -21.90 -6.07
C GLU A 76 -10.14 -22.19 -6.07
N THR A 77 -9.73 -23.42 -5.79
CA THR A 77 -8.32 -23.83 -5.89
C THR A 77 -7.98 -24.27 -7.31
N PRO A 78 -6.80 -23.90 -7.86
CA PRO A 78 -6.34 -24.45 -9.13
C PRO A 78 -6.32 -25.98 -9.09
N THR A 79 -6.76 -26.60 -10.18
CA THR A 79 -6.56 -28.03 -10.43
C THR A 79 -5.06 -28.37 -10.51
N LEU A 80 -4.72 -29.67 -10.47
CA LEU A 80 -3.32 -30.10 -10.53
C LEU A 80 -2.64 -29.64 -11.83
N GLU A 81 -3.35 -29.71 -12.95
CA GLU A 81 -2.89 -29.29 -14.28
C GLU A 81 -2.70 -27.77 -14.34
N GLN A 82 -3.66 -27.01 -13.83
CA GLN A 82 -3.52 -25.55 -13.75
C GLN A 82 -2.35 -25.15 -12.86
N ALA A 83 -2.18 -25.79 -11.70
CA ALA A 83 -1.06 -25.53 -10.80
C ALA A 83 0.30 -25.87 -11.45
N ALA A 84 0.39 -26.98 -12.18
CA ALA A 84 1.58 -27.34 -12.94
C ALA A 84 1.90 -26.31 -14.03
N LEU A 85 0.89 -25.90 -14.82
CA LEU A 85 1.06 -24.89 -15.86
C LEU A 85 1.46 -23.54 -15.28
N ILE A 86 0.86 -23.11 -14.16
CA ILE A 86 1.24 -21.88 -13.45
C ILE A 86 2.73 -21.93 -13.06
N LYS A 87 3.20 -23.02 -12.45
CA LYS A 87 4.61 -23.20 -12.06
C LYS A 87 5.55 -23.11 -13.26
N MET A 88 5.25 -23.84 -14.34
CA MET A 88 6.03 -23.75 -15.58
C MET A 88 6.06 -22.32 -16.15
N THR A 89 4.93 -21.60 -16.06
CA THR A 89 4.83 -20.22 -16.54
C THR A 89 5.69 -19.27 -15.69
N MET A 90 5.74 -19.48 -14.37
CA MET A 90 6.60 -18.74 -13.43
C MET A 90 8.09 -19.02 -13.65
N GLU A 91 8.45 -20.22 -14.09
CA GLU A 91 9.82 -20.59 -14.53
C GLU A 91 10.20 -19.96 -15.89
N GLY A 92 9.31 -19.20 -16.51
CA GLY A 92 9.55 -18.54 -17.81
C GLY A 92 9.25 -19.42 -19.02
N ARG A 93 8.74 -20.65 -18.83
CA ARG A 93 8.31 -21.49 -19.95
C ARG A 93 7.04 -20.93 -20.58
N ARG A 94 6.97 -20.97 -21.91
CA ARG A 94 5.82 -20.47 -22.68
C ARG A 94 5.31 -21.56 -23.61
N MET A 95 3.99 -21.65 -23.71
CA MET A 95 3.33 -22.47 -24.71
C MET A 95 3.51 -21.87 -26.12
N SER A 96 2.99 -22.60 -27.10
CA SER A 96 2.86 -22.15 -28.48
C SER A 96 2.17 -20.78 -28.56
N TYR A 97 2.33 -20.07 -29.68
CA TYR A 97 1.76 -18.72 -29.81
C TYR A 97 0.22 -18.70 -29.68
N SER A 98 -0.48 -19.74 -30.16
CA SER A 98 -1.94 -19.82 -30.06
C SER A 98 -2.42 -19.94 -28.61
N ASP A 99 -1.67 -20.64 -27.76
CA ASP A 99 -2.10 -20.98 -26.39
C ASP A 99 -1.48 -20.05 -25.33
N ARG A 100 -0.50 -19.24 -25.71
CA ARG A 100 0.24 -18.36 -24.80
C ARG A 100 -0.68 -17.36 -24.10
N TYR A 101 -1.68 -16.85 -24.79
CA TYR A 101 -2.65 -15.92 -24.22
C TYR A 101 -3.38 -16.56 -23.03
N ASP A 102 -3.90 -17.78 -23.20
CA ASP A 102 -4.63 -18.48 -22.14
C ASP A 102 -3.71 -18.92 -21.00
N GLN A 103 -2.47 -19.31 -21.30
CA GLN A 103 -1.45 -19.58 -20.28
C GLN A 103 -1.19 -18.34 -19.40
N GLU A 104 -0.98 -17.17 -20.02
CA GLU A 104 -0.72 -15.93 -19.29
C GLU A 104 -1.97 -15.45 -18.54
N ARG A 105 -3.15 -15.64 -19.12
CA ARG A 105 -4.44 -15.37 -18.46
C ARG A 105 -4.62 -16.23 -17.21
N LEU A 106 -4.31 -17.53 -17.25
CA LEU A 106 -4.36 -18.42 -16.09
C LEU A 106 -3.40 -17.94 -14.98
N LEU A 107 -2.16 -17.59 -15.34
CA LEU A 107 -1.20 -17.07 -14.37
C LEU A 107 -1.70 -15.75 -13.74
N ASN A 108 -2.24 -14.84 -14.54
CA ASN A 108 -2.74 -13.56 -14.05
C ASN A 108 -3.96 -13.72 -13.15
N LEU A 109 -4.86 -14.67 -13.47
CA LEU A 109 -5.99 -15.01 -12.61
C LEU A 109 -5.52 -15.55 -11.26
N HIS A 110 -4.52 -16.44 -11.26
CA HIS A 110 -3.93 -16.95 -10.02
C HIS A 110 -3.27 -15.84 -9.18
N LYS A 111 -2.54 -14.92 -9.83
CA LYS A 111 -1.96 -13.75 -9.13
C LYS A 111 -3.03 -12.84 -8.53
N ALA A 112 -4.11 -12.58 -9.26
CA ALA A 112 -5.23 -11.80 -8.76
C ALA A 112 -5.82 -12.45 -7.50
N LYS A 113 -6.01 -13.79 -7.51
CA LYS A 113 -6.46 -14.55 -6.34
C LYS A 113 -5.55 -14.32 -5.13
N LEU A 114 -4.24 -14.50 -5.31
CA LEU A 114 -3.25 -14.31 -4.25
C LEU A 114 -3.26 -12.87 -3.71
N HIS A 115 -3.43 -11.87 -4.57
CA HIS A 115 -3.50 -10.48 -4.12
C HIS A 115 -4.78 -10.16 -3.35
N ILE A 116 -5.92 -10.77 -3.70
CA ILE A 116 -7.16 -10.65 -2.92
C ILE A 116 -6.98 -11.28 -1.55
N GLU A 117 -6.43 -12.50 -1.49
CA GLU A 117 -6.14 -13.20 -0.23
C GLU A 117 -5.18 -12.38 0.66
N GLN A 118 -4.11 -11.84 0.08
CA GLN A 118 -3.17 -10.96 0.79
C GLN A 118 -3.86 -9.69 1.30
N ALA A 119 -4.72 -9.07 0.50
CA ALA A 119 -5.45 -7.87 0.91
C ALA A 119 -6.41 -8.16 2.08
N ILE A 120 -7.16 -9.27 2.03
CA ILE A 120 -8.05 -9.70 3.11
C ILE A 120 -7.26 -9.91 4.40
N ASN A 121 -6.15 -10.65 4.34
CA ASN A 121 -5.30 -10.91 5.49
C ASN A 121 -4.73 -9.62 6.10
N LEU A 122 -4.24 -8.69 5.27
CA LEU A 122 -3.68 -7.42 5.75
C LEU A 122 -4.71 -6.48 6.39
N ILE A 123 -5.97 -6.53 5.93
CA ILE A 123 -7.05 -5.66 6.43
C ILE A 123 -7.65 -6.22 7.73
N ASN A 124 -7.66 -7.54 7.90
CA ASN A 124 -8.25 -8.21 9.06
C ASN A 124 -7.34 -8.26 10.31
N HIS A 125 -6.23 -7.52 10.32
CA HIS A 125 -5.24 -7.47 11.40
C HIS A 125 -5.38 -6.25 12.31
#